data_AF-A0A7C1VWL9-F1
#
_entry.id   AF-A0A7C1VWL9-F1
#
_cell.length_a   1.000
_cell.length_b   1.000
_cell.length_c   1.000
_cell.angle_alpha   90.00
_cell.angle_beta   90.00
_cell.angle_gamma   90.00
#
_symmetry.space_group_name_H-M   'P 1'
#
loop_
_entity.id
_entity.type
_entity.pdbx_description
1 polymer ?
#
loop_
_entity_poly.entity_id
_entity_poly.type
_entity_poly.pdbx_seq_one_letter_code
_entity_poly.pdbx_strand_id
1 'polypeptide(L)'
;MPNSAKCRLLPDNAVLISYSFNENKVLAFTLQANGKFTAHDFGKIPNLKQDLKNYHHRLSLRKTRGRPVSLRQEPKKNAGVLSRQLGKQLLAPLKKFIKDKPHWIISPSGPLALIRLKRCALKGKNSR
;
A
#
# COMPACT_ATOMS: atom_id res chain seq x y z
N MET A 1 -32.51 5.95 -17.83
CA MET A 1 -31.46 5.11 -17.21
C MET A 1 -30.16 5.92 -17.19
N PRO A 2 -29.58 6.33 -16.05
CA PRO A 2 -28.34 7.09 -16.09
C PRO A 2 -27.19 6.13 -16.44
N ASN A 3 -26.52 6.40 -17.57
CA ASN A 3 -25.31 5.71 -18.00
C ASN A 3 -24.22 5.87 -16.93
N SER A 4 -23.96 4.81 -16.17
CA SER A 4 -22.77 4.78 -15.30
C SER A 4 -21.53 4.75 -16.18
N ALA A 5 -20.71 5.81 -16.10
CA ALA A 5 -19.51 5.97 -16.92
C ALA A 5 -18.50 4.85 -16.58
N LYS A 6 -18.43 3.83 -17.44
CA LYS A 6 -17.46 2.74 -17.32
C LYS A 6 -16.05 3.30 -17.53
N CYS A 7 -15.12 2.99 -16.62
CA CYS A 7 -13.73 3.40 -16.77
C CYS A 7 -13.05 2.51 -17.82
N ARG A 8 -12.91 3.01 -19.05
CA ARG A 8 -12.33 2.28 -20.19
C ARG A 8 -10.89 1.80 -19.97
N LEU A 9 -10.19 2.38 -18.99
CA LEU A 9 -8.78 2.11 -18.68
C LEU A 9 -8.58 1.06 -17.59
N LEU A 10 -9.64 0.55 -16.97
CA LEU A 10 -9.57 -0.50 -15.95
C LEU A 10 -10.23 -1.79 -16.44
N PRO A 11 -9.62 -2.96 -16.20
CA PRO A 11 -10.28 -4.23 -16.44
C PRO A 11 -11.60 -4.32 -15.69
N ASP A 12 -12.54 -5.07 -16.25
CA ASP A 12 -13.80 -5.36 -15.57
C ASP A 12 -13.53 -6.04 -14.24
N ASN A 13 -14.18 -5.55 -13.18
CA ASN A 13 -13.99 -5.96 -11.79
C ASN A 13 -12.62 -5.63 -11.17
N ALA A 14 -11.84 -4.72 -11.77
CA ALA A 14 -10.65 -4.17 -11.13
C ALA A 14 -10.94 -2.97 -10.22
N VAL A 15 -10.04 -2.74 -9.27
CA VAL A 15 -9.93 -1.49 -8.51
C VAL A 15 -8.50 -0.99 -8.56
N LEU A 16 -8.34 0.27 -8.95
CA LEU A 16 -7.08 1.00 -8.82
C LEU A 16 -7.03 1.65 -7.45
N ILE A 17 -5.92 1.48 -6.75
CA ILE A 17 -5.65 2.08 -5.46
C ILE A 17 -4.39 2.94 -5.61
N SER A 18 -4.53 4.24 -5.34
CA SER A 18 -3.39 5.14 -5.24
C SER A 18 -3.29 5.69 -3.82
N TYR A 19 -2.07 5.98 -3.40
CA TYR A 19 -1.81 6.58 -2.10
C TYR A 19 -1.07 7.90 -2.30
N SER A 20 -1.52 8.91 -1.55
CA SER A 20 -0.80 10.16 -1.32
C SER A 20 -0.36 10.21 0.13
N PHE A 21 0.83 10.78 0.33
CA PHE A 21 1.52 10.79 1.60
C PHE A 21 2.10 12.18 1.84
N ASN A 22 1.81 12.74 3.01
CA ASN A 22 2.44 13.95 3.51
C ASN A 22 2.80 13.76 4.99
N GLU A 23 4.09 13.82 5.32
CA GLU A 23 4.65 13.53 6.64
C GLU A 23 4.28 12.15 7.20
N ASN A 24 3.18 12.04 7.92
CA ASN A 24 2.63 10.79 8.45
C ASN A 24 1.15 10.65 8.09
N LYS A 25 0.58 11.64 7.40
CA LYS A 25 -0.80 11.64 6.92
C LYS A 25 -0.88 10.87 5.61
N VAL A 26 -1.88 10.01 5.50
CA VAL A 26 -2.10 9.19 4.30
C VAL A 26 -3.52 9.40 3.80
N LEU A 27 -3.61 9.72 2.51
CA LEU A 27 -4.85 9.66 1.75
C LEU A 27 -4.75 8.50 0.78
N ALA A 28 -5.79 7.68 0.71
CA ALA A 28 -5.93 6.66 -0.31
C ALA A 28 -7.05 7.04 -1.28
N PHE A 29 -6.83 6.80 -2.56
CA PHE A 29 -7.80 7.00 -3.62
C PHE A 29 -8.12 5.65 -4.23
N THR A 30 -9.40 5.36 -4.42
CA THR A 30 -9.83 4.16 -5.14
C THR A 30 -10.67 4.53 -6.34
N LEU A 31 -10.31 3.98 -7.51
CA LEU A 31 -11.08 4.09 -8.74
C LEU A 31 -11.56 2.69 -9.13
N GLN A 32 -12.88 2.51 -9.21
CA GLN A 32 -13.51 1.26 -9.60
C GLN A 32 -13.81 1.24 -11.11
N ALA A 33 -13.97 0.03 -11.68
CA ALA A 33 -14.31 -0.16 -13.10
C ALA A 33 -15.61 0.55 -13.55
N ASN A 34 -16.55 0.79 -12.63
CA ASN A 34 -17.78 1.55 -12.90
C ASN A 34 -17.59 3.09 -12.86
N GLY A 35 -16.34 3.56 -12.82
CA GLY A 35 -16.00 4.99 -12.75
C GLY A 35 -16.11 5.61 -11.36
N LYS A 36 -16.54 4.86 -10.34
CA LYS A 36 -16.65 5.38 -8.97
C LYS A 36 -15.27 5.68 -8.40
N PHE A 37 -15.00 6.96 -8.19
CA PHE A 37 -13.81 7.48 -7.52
C PHE A 37 -14.15 7.85 -6.07
N THR A 38 -13.38 7.36 -5.10
CA THR A 38 -13.53 7.75 -3.70
C THR A 38 -12.19 8.00 -3.05
N ALA A 39 -12.14 9.01 -2.20
CA ALA A 39 -11.00 9.31 -1.34
C ALA A 39 -11.25 8.77 0.07
N HIS A 40 -10.19 8.30 0.71
CA HIS A 40 -10.22 7.72 2.05
C HIS A 40 -9.11 8.36 2.87
N ASP A 41 -9.49 9.07 3.93
CA ASP A 41 -8.52 9.61 4.88
C ASP A 41 -8.16 8.54 5.91
N PHE A 42 -6.87 8.19 5.98
CA PHE A 42 -6.36 7.25 6.97
C PHE A 42 -5.85 7.96 8.23
N GLY A 43 -5.90 9.29 8.24
CA GLY A 43 -5.34 10.12 9.29
C GLY A 43 -3.82 9.98 9.35
N LYS A 44 -3.29 10.20 10.56
CA LYS A 44 -1.86 10.04 10.83
C LYS A 44 -1.55 8.58 11.16
N ILE A 45 -0.66 7.97 10.37
CA ILE A 45 -0.05 6.68 10.68
C ILE A 45 1.23 6.95 11.50
N PRO A 46 1.30 6.54 12.78
CA PRO A 46 2.46 6.80 13.61
C PRO A 46 3.75 6.25 13.01
N ASN A 47 4.82 7.04 13.08
CA ASN A 47 6.18 6.68 12.62
C ASN A 47 6.32 6.33 11.12
N LEU A 48 5.30 6.58 10.29
CA LEU A 48 5.31 6.18 8.88
C LEU A 48 6.52 6.73 8.12
N LYS A 49 6.84 8.02 8.24
CA LYS A 49 8.02 8.63 7.59
C LYS A 49 9.32 7.91 7.95
N GLN A 50 9.50 7.60 9.23
CA GLN A 50 10.71 6.94 9.73
C GLN A 50 10.76 5.48 9.26
N ASP A 51 9.63 4.77 9.31
CA ASP A 51 9.52 3.40 8.83
C ASP A 51 9.82 3.29 7.33
N LEU A 52 9.38 4.27 6.52
CA LEU A 52 9.69 4.35 5.08
C LEU A 52 11.17 4.65 4.83
N LYS A 53 11.75 5.61 5.57
CA LYS A 53 13.18 5.91 5.49
C LYS A 53 14.03 4.67 5.81
N ASN A 54 13.68 3.97 6.88
CA ASN A 54 14.36 2.75 7.32
C ASN A 54 14.18 1.60 6.30
N TYR A 55 12.99 1.48 5.71
CA TYR A 55 12.72 0.51 4.66
C TYR A 55 13.57 0.77 3.40
N HIS A 56 13.62 2.01 2.91
CA HIS A 56 14.42 2.39 1.74
C HIS A 56 15.92 2.21 1.98
N HIS A 57 16.41 2.64 3.15
CA HIS A 57 17.80 2.44 3.51
C HIS A 57 18.17 0.94 3.52
N ARG A 58 17.31 0.08 4.07
CA ARG A 58 17.56 -1.37 4.04
C ARG A 58 17.48 -1.96 2.62
N LEU A 59 16.60 -1.43 1.77
CA LEU A 59 16.54 -1.83 0.36
C LEU A 59 17.83 -1.44 -0.39
N SER A 60 18.39 -0.26 -0.14
CA SER A 60 19.65 0.16 -0.76
C SER A 60 20.83 -0.71 -0.29
N LEU A 61 20.89 -1.03 1.01
CA LEU A 61 21.92 -1.91 1.56
C LEU A 61 21.89 -3.32 0.96
N ARG A 62 20.70 -3.86 0.67
CA ARG A 62 20.55 -5.16 -0.02
C ARG A 62 21.08 -5.17 -1.45
N LYS A 63 21.17 -4.01 -2.11
CA LYS A 63 21.72 -3.89 -3.47
C LYS A 63 23.25 -3.85 -3.48
N THR A 64 23.87 -3.28 -2.45
CA THR A 64 25.32 -3.31 -2.24
C THR A 64 25.77 -4.65 -1.68
N ARG A 65 25.92 -5.65 -2.56
CA ARG A 65 26.68 -6.87 -2.25
C ARG A 65 28.16 -6.49 -2.10
N GLY A 66 28.67 -6.38 -0.86
CA GLY A 66 30.11 -6.46 -0.63
C GLY A 66 30.76 -5.51 0.39
N ARG A 67 30.07 -4.53 0.98
CA ARG A 67 30.69 -3.65 2.00
C ARG A 67 29.93 -3.72 3.34
N PRO A 68 30.59 -4.13 4.45
CA PRO A 68 29.94 -4.14 5.76
C PRO A 68 29.76 -2.70 6.23
N VAL A 69 28.55 -2.18 6.11
CA VAL A 69 28.18 -0.90 6.73
C VAL A 69 28.04 -1.16 8.23
N SER A 70 28.89 -0.52 9.03
CA SER A 70 28.85 -0.59 10.49
C SER A 70 27.51 -0.04 10.99
N LEU A 71 26.59 -0.94 11.35
CA LEU A 71 25.27 -0.60 11.89
C LEU A 71 25.43 -0.11 13.33
N ARG A 72 25.67 1.20 13.52
CA ARG A 72 25.36 1.85 14.80
C ARG A 72 23.84 1.84 14.98
N GLN A 73 23.38 0.86 15.77
CA GLN A 73 22.11 0.81 16.50
C GLN A 73 20.88 1.34 15.75
N GLU A 74 20.35 0.57 14.80
CA GLU A 74 19.01 0.81 14.23
C GLU A 74 18.08 -0.37 14.57
N PRO A 75 16.78 -0.13 14.84
CA PRO A 75 15.89 -1.15 15.40
C PRO A 75 15.80 -2.37 14.48
N LYS A 76 15.90 -3.57 15.08
CA LYS A 76 15.97 -4.92 14.47
C LYS A 76 14.76 -5.32 13.58
N LYS A 77 13.94 -4.40 13.06
CA LYS A 77 12.80 -4.78 12.21
C LYS A 77 13.27 -5.11 10.79
N ASN A 78 13.18 -6.38 10.43
CA ASN A 78 13.46 -6.88 9.08
C ASN A 78 12.57 -6.18 8.03
N ALA A 79 13.12 -5.86 6.85
CA ALA A 79 12.38 -5.17 5.78
C ALA A 79 11.07 -5.90 5.37
N GLY A 80 11.05 -7.24 5.47
CA GLY A 80 9.84 -8.02 5.24
C GLY A 80 8.76 -7.82 6.32
N VAL A 81 9.16 -7.59 7.58
CA VAL A 81 8.24 -7.28 8.69
C VAL A 81 7.63 -5.89 8.48
N LEU A 82 8.46 -4.90 8.15
CA LEU A 82 8.01 -3.54 7.84
C LEU A 82 7.03 -3.53 6.65
N SER A 83 7.36 -4.22 5.55
CA SER A 83 6.47 -4.35 4.40
C SER A 83 5.11 -4.97 4.77
N ARG A 84 5.09 -5.99 5.64
CA ARG A 84 3.82 -6.59 6.13
C ARG A 84 3.04 -5.64 7.05
N GLN A 85 3.72 -4.91 7.93
CA GLN A 85 3.08 -3.94 8.82
C GLN A 85 2.44 -2.80 8.03
N LEU A 86 3.19 -2.19 7.11
CA LEU A 86 2.70 -1.15 6.21
C LEU A 86 1.56 -1.68 5.32
N GLY A 87 1.69 -2.91 4.80
CA GLY A 87 0.62 -3.58 4.07
C GLY A 87 -0.69 -3.70 4.85
N LYS A 88 -0.61 -4.10 6.12
CA LYS A 88 -1.79 -4.17 7.00
C LYS A 88 -2.39 -2.78 7.25
N GLN A 89 -1.56 -1.80 7.59
CA GLN A 89 -2.02 -0.44 7.88
C GLN A 89 -2.67 0.23 6.66
N LEU A 90 -2.14 -0.01 5.45
CA LEU A 90 -2.60 0.65 4.23
C LEU A 90 -3.75 -0.07 3.52
N LEU A 91 -3.88 -1.39 3.68
CA LEU A 91 -4.91 -2.19 3.00
C LEU A 91 -6.10 -2.55 3.90
N ALA A 92 -5.92 -2.66 5.22
CA ALA A 92 -7.02 -3.01 6.12
C ALA A 92 -8.18 -1.98 6.09
N PRO A 93 -7.92 -0.66 6.08
CA PRO A 93 -9.00 0.34 5.98
C PRO A 93 -9.80 0.21 4.67
N LEU A 94 -9.14 -0.21 3.58
CA LEU A 94 -9.77 -0.34 2.26
C LEU A 94 -10.51 -1.66 2.05
N LYS A 95 -10.50 -2.57 3.03
CA LYS A 95 -11.08 -3.92 2.91
C LYS A 95 -12.49 -3.89 2.32
N LYS A 96 -13.35 -2.98 2.77
CA LYS A 96 -14.75 -2.87 2.29
C LYS A 96 -14.86 -2.54 0.79
N PHE A 97 -13.85 -1.89 0.20
CA PHE A 97 -13.86 -1.46 -1.20
C PHE A 97 -13.16 -2.45 -2.14
N ILE A 98 -12.29 -3.30 -1.59
CA ILE A 98 -11.41 -4.17 -2.37
C ILE A 98 -11.73 -5.66 -2.19
N LYS A 99 -12.42 -6.05 -1.11
CA LYS A 99 -12.70 -7.47 -0.77
C LYS A 99 -13.35 -8.24 -1.91
N ASP A 100 -14.31 -7.63 -2.59
CA ASP A 100 -15.12 -8.29 -3.62
C ASP A 100 -14.56 -8.05 -5.04
N LYS A 101 -13.34 -7.51 -5.15
CA LYS A 101 -12.67 -7.25 -6.43
C LYS A 101 -11.56 -8.29 -6.65
N PRO A 102 -11.61 -9.12 -7.70
CA PRO A 102 -10.59 -10.13 -7.97
C PRO A 102 -9.23 -9.54 -8.39
N HIS A 103 -9.23 -8.32 -8.94
CA HIS A 103 -8.03 -7.67 -9.48
C HIS A 103 -7.80 -6.31 -8.80
N TRP A 104 -6.64 -6.13 -8.18
CA TRP A 104 -6.23 -4.86 -7.58
C TRP A 104 -5.00 -4.35 -8.30
N ILE A 105 -5.05 -3.11 -8.75
CA ILE A 105 -3.91 -2.38 -9.27
C ILE A 105 -3.51 -1.40 -8.18
N ILE A 106 -2.35 -1.60 -7.56
CA ILE A 106 -1.86 -0.70 -6.51
C ILE A 106 -0.74 0.13 -7.11
N SER A 107 -0.98 1.43 -7.23
CA SER A 107 -0.03 2.41 -7.75
C SER A 107 0.24 3.48 -6.69
N PRO A 108 1.07 3.16 -5.68
CA PRO A 108 1.46 4.15 -4.69
C PRO A 108 2.39 5.19 -5.34
N SER A 109 2.31 6.43 -4.87
CA SER A 109 3.21 7.51 -5.31
C SER A 109 4.28 7.81 -4.26
N GLY A 110 5.35 8.49 -4.68
CA GLY A 110 6.39 9.00 -3.80
C GLY A 110 7.05 7.91 -2.92
N PRO A 111 7.29 8.16 -1.62
CA PRO A 111 7.93 7.20 -0.73
C PRO A 111 7.21 5.85 -0.57
N LEU A 112 5.92 5.77 -0.89
CA LEU A 112 5.17 4.51 -0.82
C LEU A 112 5.40 3.63 -2.06
N ALA A 113 5.88 4.20 -3.18
CA ALA A 113 6.02 3.51 -4.47
C ALA A 113 7.00 2.32 -4.41
N LEU A 114 7.98 2.38 -3.51
CA LEU A 114 9.00 1.33 -3.37
C LEU A 114 8.54 0.15 -2.51
N ILE A 115 7.39 0.26 -1.83
CA ILE A 115 6.87 -0.82 -1.01
C ILE A 115 6.17 -1.83 -1.91
N ARG A 116 6.68 -3.07 -1.91
CA ARG A 116 5.89 -4.19 -2.39
C ARG A 116 4.79 -4.50 -1.39
N LEU A 117 3.63 -3.89 -1.56
CA LEU A 117 2.38 -4.29 -0.92
C LEU A 117 1.96 -5.62 -1.56
N LYS A 118 2.69 -6.71 -1.24
CA LYS A 118 2.26 -8.07 -1.62
C LYS A 118 0.86 -8.26 -1.07
N ARG A 119 0.04 -9.09 -1.74
CA ARG A 119 -1.25 -9.63 -1.26
C ARG A 119 -1.11 -10.07 0.19
N CYS A 120 -1.20 -9.15 1.14
CA CYS A 120 -1.35 -9.49 2.54
C CYS A 120 -2.72 -10.10 2.53
N ALA A 121 -2.75 -11.43 2.67
CA ALA A 121 -3.96 -12.21 2.65
C ALA A 121 -4.99 -11.50 3.52
N LEU A 122 -5.89 -10.78 2.87
CA LEU A 122 -7.22 -10.55 3.35
C LEU A 122 -7.84 -11.93 3.30
N LYS A 123 -7.39 -12.83 4.20
CA LYS A 123 -8.14 -14.02 4.56
C LYS A 123 -9.44 -13.44 5.06
N GLY A 124 -10.43 -13.39 4.18
CA GLY A 124 -11.79 -13.57 4.62
C GLY A 124 -11.74 -14.80 5.50
N LYS A 125 -12.13 -14.65 6.76
CA LYS A 125 -12.83 -15.76 7.39
C LYS A 125 -14.03 -15.99 6.46
N ASN A 126 -13.88 -16.91 5.52
CA ASN A 126 -15.02 -17.61 4.97
C ASN A 126 -15.46 -18.49 6.13
N SER A 127 -16.32 -17.96 7.00
CA SER A 127 -17.20 -18.81 7.77
C SER A 127 -18.11 -19.48 6.73
N ARG A 128 -17.83 -20.77 6.51
CA ARG A 128 -18.86 -21.71 6.06
C ARG A 128 -20.00 -21.72 7.07
#